data_AF-A0AAT9WFD4-F1
#
_entry.id   AF-A0AAT9WFD4-F1
#
_cell.length_a   1.000
_cell.length_b   1.000
_cell.length_c   1.000
_cell.angle_alpha   90.00
_cell.angle_beta   90.00
_cell.angle_gamma   90.00
#
_symmetry.space_group_name_H-M   'P 1'
#
loop_
_entity.id
_entity.type
_entity.pdbx_description
1 polymer ?
#
loop_
_entity_poly.entity_id
_entity_poly.type
_entity_poly.pdbx_seq_one_letter_code
_entity_poly.pdbx_strand_id
1 'polypeptide(L)'
;MATYLTPGVAAKTAADVFKFNDGGAIACAVCGAALQARSRESYPVCRQVACRMVIARRPAMGELLFKSFLQRHVRQLGEQAAFNRRSQERARHEARENDASWGALRASAEQAAAAGVIKEAVLGSGPHREIKLSRLRRKRYRERLRATIAAAFAAGPLPPSQDEGEAAPYRSRLPGHMCAACGGGCCTSGGDHAYLTVATIRRYMGQHPDARAHEVLAAYQQRLAARTQAGSCIHHGAKGCTLPRDMRSDICNNYACDPLRALETAQRSDTPVHTVLVVRRKLDQWAERRPDLDNGIVALAVLTETGIRTISPIAEQ
;
A
#
# COMPACT_ATOMS: atom_id res chain seq x y z
N MET A 1 20.08 1.04 25.05
CA MET A 1 20.14 -0.36 25.50
C MET A 1 19.10 -1.17 24.75
N ALA A 2 19.52 -1.78 23.65
CA ALA A 2 18.68 -2.58 22.76
C ALA A 2 19.18 -4.02 22.83
N THR A 3 18.35 -4.93 23.35
CA THR A 3 18.68 -6.36 23.42
C THR A 3 18.12 -7.03 22.17
N TYR A 4 19.03 -7.38 21.27
CA TYR A 4 18.79 -8.17 20.07
C TYR A 4 18.30 -9.57 20.44
N LEU A 5 17.17 -10.00 19.86
CA LEU A 5 16.73 -11.40 19.87
C LEU A 5 17.63 -12.23 18.94
N THR A 6 18.13 -13.33 19.48
CA THR A 6 18.98 -14.33 18.82
C THR A 6 18.25 -15.09 17.69
N PRO A 7 18.96 -15.48 16.60
CA PRO A 7 18.44 -16.41 15.60
C PRO A 7 18.79 -17.85 15.99
N GLY A 8 17.85 -18.80 15.81
CA GLY A 8 18.20 -20.22 15.86
C GLY A 8 17.12 -21.14 16.40
N VAL A 9 16.03 -21.32 15.65
CA VAL A 9 15.29 -22.60 15.71
C VAL A 9 14.89 -22.93 14.27
N ALA A 10 15.52 -23.96 13.71
CA ALA A 10 15.12 -24.53 12.43
C ALA A 10 13.64 -24.92 12.50
N ALA A 11 12.86 -24.54 11.49
CA ALA A 11 11.44 -24.89 11.42
C ALA A 11 11.30 -26.41 11.31
N LYS A 12 10.99 -27.08 12.44
CA LYS A 12 10.64 -28.51 12.45
C LYS A 12 9.36 -28.72 11.62
N THR A 13 9.33 -29.79 10.84
CA THR A 13 8.16 -30.13 10.02
C THR A 13 6.99 -30.57 10.90
N ALA A 14 5.75 -30.49 10.41
CA ALA A 14 4.56 -30.91 11.15
C ALA A 14 4.57 -32.40 11.57
N ALA A 15 5.40 -33.22 10.94
CA ALA A 15 5.60 -34.63 11.28
C ALA A 15 6.51 -34.83 12.51
N ASP A 16 7.40 -33.88 12.81
CA ASP A 16 8.35 -33.96 13.93
C ASP A 16 7.74 -33.50 15.26
N VAL A 17 6.51 -32.99 15.24
CA VAL A 17 5.80 -32.47 16.43
C VAL A 17 5.39 -33.60 17.38
N PHE A 18 5.51 -34.89 17.03
CA PHE A 18 5.03 -35.99 17.87
C PHE A 18 6.09 -37.03 18.29
N LYS A 19 7.37 -36.82 17.95
CA LYS A 19 8.47 -37.60 18.54
C LYS A 19 8.94 -36.93 19.84
N PHE A 20 8.17 -37.08 20.91
CA PHE A 20 8.52 -36.59 22.25
C PHE A 20 8.95 -37.75 23.14
N ASN A 21 10.22 -38.15 23.04
CA ASN A 21 11.07 -38.57 24.16
C ASN A 21 12.28 -39.29 23.59
N ASP A 22 13.43 -38.63 23.67
CA ASP A 22 14.76 -39.21 23.90
C ASP A 22 15.72 -38.03 24.17
N GLY A 23 15.80 -37.59 25.43
CA GLY A 23 16.86 -36.69 25.95
C GLY A 23 16.90 -35.21 25.52
N GLY A 24 16.15 -34.77 24.51
CA GLY A 24 16.21 -33.41 23.97
C GLY A 24 15.44 -32.32 24.74
N ALA A 25 15.85 -31.05 24.58
CA ALA A 25 15.15 -29.89 25.14
C ALA A 25 13.67 -29.86 24.74
N ILE A 26 12.78 -29.67 25.72
CA ILE A 26 11.33 -29.60 25.49
C ILE A 26 10.98 -28.21 24.92
N ALA A 27 10.15 -28.20 23.89
CA ALA A 27 9.66 -26.98 23.25
C ALA A 27 8.14 -26.83 23.45
N CYS A 28 7.65 -25.59 23.46
CA CYS A 28 6.23 -25.28 23.46
C CYS A 28 5.54 -25.92 22.25
N ALA A 29 4.49 -26.70 22.48
CA ALA A 29 3.72 -27.39 21.44
C ALA A 29 3.00 -26.42 20.48
N VAL A 30 2.89 -25.13 20.83
CA VAL A 30 2.21 -24.11 20.02
C VAL A 30 3.22 -23.26 19.24
N CYS A 31 4.20 -22.65 19.91
CA CYS A 31 5.13 -21.71 19.27
C CYS A 31 6.56 -22.23 19.10
N GLY A 32 6.87 -23.43 19.59
CA GLY A 32 8.22 -24.03 19.49
C GLY A 32 9.29 -23.42 20.41
N ALA A 33 8.95 -22.44 21.26
CA ALA A 33 9.91 -21.84 22.20
C ALA A 33 10.46 -22.88 23.19
N ALA A 34 11.76 -22.83 23.46
CA ALA A 34 12.40 -23.70 24.44
C ALA A 34 11.80 -23.49 25.84
N LEU A 35 11.54 -24.57 26.56
CA LEU A 35 10.98 -24.56 27.92
C LEU A 35 12.07 -24.94 28.92
N GLN A 36 12.12 -24.21 30.04
CA GLN A 36 13.14 -24.39 31.07
C GLN A 36 12.92 -25.64 31.95
N ALA A 37 11.73 -26.25 31.93
CA ALA A 37 11.39 -27.37 32.80
C ALA A 37 10.88 -28.58 32.01
N ARG A 38 11.18 -29.78 32.51
CA ARG A 38 10.57 -31.01 32.01
C ARG A 38 9.09 -31.03 32.38
N SER A 39 8.21 -30.82 31.40
CA SER A 39 6.76 -31.03 31.58
C SER A 39 6.41 -32.48 31.25
N ARG A 40 5.54 -33.09 32.07
CA ARG A 40 4.93 -34.41 31.80
C ARG A 40 3.63 -34.31 31.00
N GLU A 41 3.21 -33.10 30.63
CA GLU A 41 1.99 -32.89 29.85
C GLU A 41 2.18 -33.35 28.40
N SER A 42 1.12 -33.91 27.81
CA SER A 42 1.09 -34.30 26.39
C SER A 42 1.31 -33.12 25.44
N TYR A 43 1.07 -31.89 25.90
CA TYR A 43 1.20 -30.65 25.12
C TYR A 43 1.87 -29.55 25.95
N PRO A 44 3.19 -29.60 26.13
CA PRO A 44 3.90 -28.62 26.95
C PRO A 44 3.75 -27.21 26.35
N VAL A 45 3.46 -26.20 27.18
CA VAL A 45 3.15 -24.83 26.72
C VAL A 45 4.00 -23.79 27.44
N CYS A 46 4.41 -22.74 26.73
CA CYS A 46 5.13 -21.62 27.33
C CYS A 46 4.17 -20.68 28.09
N ARG A 47 4.72 -19.68 28.80
CA ARG A 47 3.94 -18.71 29.59
C ARG A 47 3.16 -17.68 28.75
N GLN A 48 3.33 -17.67 27.42
CA GLN A 48 2.64 -16.73 26.54
C GLN A 48 1.12 -17.00 26.55
N VAL A 49 0.33 -15.95 26.78
CA VAL A 49 -1.13 -16.02 26.89
C VAL A 49 -1.74 -16.68 25.65
N ALA A 50 -1.31 -16.30 24.45
CA ALA A 50 -1.79 -16.88 23.19
C ALA A 50 -1.57 -18.40 23.11
N CYS A 51 -0.41 -18.89 23.54
CA CYS A 51 -0.11 -20.33 23.53
C CYS A 51 -0.98 -21.09 24.54
N ARG A 52 -1.17 -20.52 25.74
CA ARG A 52 -2.05 -21.12 26.76
C ARG A 52 -3.50 -21.16 26.32
N MET A 53 -3.99 -20.11 25.63
CA MET A 53 -5.34 -20.08 25.08
C MET A 53 -5.59 -21.17 24.03
N VAL A 54 -4.58 -21.50 23.21
CA VAL A 54 -4.67 -22.61 22.24
C VAL A 54 -4.83 -23.93 22.98
N ILE A 55 -3.99 -24.21 23.99
CA ILE A 55 -4.07 -25.45 24.77
C ILE A 55 -5.36 -25.55 25.59
N ALA A 56 -5.85 -24.44 26.14
CA ALA A 56 -7.07 -24.39 26.95
C ALA A 56 -8.34 -24.80 26.18
N ARG A 57 -8.31 -24.85 24.83
CA ARG A 57 -9.43 -25.34 24.02
C ARG A 57 -9.58 -26.86 24.01
N ARG A 58 -8.55 -27.60 24.45
CA ARG A 58 -8.51 -29.08 24.40
C ARG A 58 -9.74 -29.76 25.03
N PRO A 59 -10.18 -29.40 26.26
CA PRO A 59 -11.31 -30.09 26.90
C PRO A 59 -12.62 -30.00 26.12
N ALA A 60 -12.79 -28.95 25.31
CA ALA A 60 -14.02 -28.71 24.55
C ALA A 60 -14.06 -29.42 23.18
N MET A 61 -12.93 -29.89 22.65
CA MET A 61 -12.85 -30.44 21.28
C MET A 61 -12.65 -31.96 21.24
N GLY A 62 -12.23 -32.59 22.33
CA GLY A 62 -11.75 -33.98 22.32
C GLY A 62 -10.38 -34.13 21.63
N GLU A 63 -9.70 -35.25 21.90
CA GLU A 63 -8.26 -35.39 21.59
C GLU A 63 -7.93 -35.33 20.09
N LEU A 64 -8.69 -36.04 19.25
CA LEU A 64 -8.43 -36.13 17.82
C LEU A 64 -8.61 -34.76 17.12
N LEU A 65 -9.73 -34.08 17.40
CA LEU A 65 -10.01 -32.76 16.83
C LEU A 65 -9.02 -31.73 17.35
N PHE A 66 -8.66 -31.79 18.64
CA PHE A 66 -7.65 -30.91 19.21
C PHE A 66 -6.28 -31.08 18.54
N LYS A 67 -5.86 -32.32 18.26
CA LYS A 67 -4.59 -32.60 17.56
C LYS A 67 -4.58 -31.97 16.17
N SER A 68 -5.64 -32.14 15.38
CA SER A 68 -5.75 -31.52 14.04
C SER A 68 -5.81 -29.99 14.10
N PHE A 69 -6.52 -29.43 15.08
CA PHE A 69 -6.56 -27.99 15.34
C PHE A 69 -5.17 -27.45 15.67
N LEU A 70 -4.46 -28.07 16.60
CA LEU A 70 -3.12 -27.67 17.02
C LEU A 70 -2.13 -27.73 15.85
N GLN A 71 -2.14 -28.82 15.06
CA GLN A 71 -1.28 -28.95 13.88
C GLN A 71 -1.51 -27.81 12.88
N ARG A 72 -2.77 -27.47 12.58
CA ARG A 72 -3.11 -26.35 11.69
C ARG A 72 -2.62 -25.01 12.27
N HIS A 73 -2.82 -24.81 13.56
CA HIS A 73 -2.40 -23.58 14.24
C HIS A 73 -0.87 -23.41 14.25
N VAL A 74 -0.12 -24.46 14.56
CA VAL A 74 1.35 -24.47 14.51
C VAL A 74 1.84 -24.18 13.10
N ARG A 75 1.23 -24.80 12.07
CA ARG A 75 1.56 -24.53 10.67
C ARG A 75 1.35 -23.06 10.32
N GLN A 76 0.20 -22.48 10.69
CA GLN A 76 -0.11 -21.07 10.45
C GLN A 76 0.89 -20.13 11.14
N LEU A 77 1.27 -20.41 12.39
CA LEU A 77 2.30 -19.65 13.10
C LEU A 77 3.66 -19.75 12.42
N GLY A 78 4.03 -20.94 11.95
CA GLY A 78 5.26 -21.16 11.19
C GLY A 78 5.29 -20.38 9.88
N GLU A 79 4.20 -20.41 9.12
CA GLU A 79 4.01 -19.64 7.89
C GLU A 79 4.09 -18.13 8.14
N GLN A 80 3.42 -17.63 9.18
CA GLN A 80 3.46 -16.22 9.57
C GLN A 80 4.87 -15.80 10.01
N ALA A 81 5.56 -16.62 10.81
CA ALA A 81 6.92 -16.33 11.24
C ALA A 81 7.90 -16.31 10.07
N ALA A 82 7.76 -17.24 9.12
CA ALA A 82 8.57 -17.26 7.90
C ALA A 82 8.29 -16.04 7.01
N PHE A 83 7.02 -15.64 6.86
CA PHE A 83 6.64 -14.41 6.17
C PHE A 83 7.28 -13.17 6.81
N ASN A 84 7.19 -13.03 8.13
CA ASN A 84 7.77 -11.91 8.87
C ASN A 84 9.29 -11.84 8.72
N ARG A 85 10.00 -12.99 8.79
CA ARG A 85 11.44 -13.03 8.56
C ARG A 85 11.83 -12.55 7.16
N ARG A 86 11.18 -13.09 6.12
CA ARG A 86 11.41 -12.64 4.74
C ARG A 86 11.12 -11.16 4.56
N SER A 87 10.05 -10.66 5.18
CA SER A 87 9.71 -9.23 5.15
C SER A 87 10.78 -8.36 5.82
N GLN A 88 11.36 -8.79 6.95
CA GLN A 88 12.43 -8.07 7.64
C GLN A 88 13.74 -8.10 6.87
N GLU A 89 14.12 -9.27 6.32
CA GLU A 89 15.31 -9.44 5.49
C GLU A 89 15.24 -8.55 4.25
N ARG A 90 14.08 -8.55 3.56
CA ARG A 90 13.83 -7.66 2.43
C ARG A 90 13.91 -6.19 2.85
N ALA A 91 13.24 -5.77 3.92
CA ALA A 91 13.28 -4.37 4.36
C ALA A 91 14.72 -3.91 4.66
N ARG A 92 15.56 -4.76 5.25
CA ARG A 92 16.99 -4.47 5.48
C ARG A 92 17.77 -4.38 4.17
N HIS A 93 17.48 -5.24 3.20
CA HIS A 93 18.10 -5.18 1.88
C HIS A 93 17.76 -3.88 1.16
N GLU A 94 16.47 -3.54 1.10
CA GLU A 94 15.99 -2.32 0.45
C GLU A 94 16.54 -1.06 1.11
N ALA A 95 16.63 -1.04 2.45
CA ALA A 95 17.24 0.07 3.18
C ALA A 95 18.69 0.31 2.75
N ARG A 96 19.50 -0.74 2.59
CA ARG A 96 20.88 -0.61 2.12
C ARG A 96 20.96 -0.06 0.69
N GLU A 97 20.10 -0.51 -0.20
CA GLU A 97 20.05 0.00 -1.58
C GLU A 97 19.60 1.46 -1.64
N ASN A 98 18.61 1.83 -0.81
CA ASN A 98 18.15 3.22 -0.69
C ASN A 98 19.29 4.11 -0.15
N ASP A 99 19.99 3.67 0.89
CA ASP A 99 21.11 4.40 1.51
C ASP A 99 22.23 4.67 0.50
N ALA A 100 22.58 3.68 -0.33
CA ALA A 100 23.54 3.86 -1.41
C ALA A 100 23.06 4.88 -2.46
N SER A 101 21.76 4.92 -2.73
CA SER A 101 21.17 5.84 -3.72
C SER A 101 21.09 7.28 -3.23
N TRP A 102 21.01 7.52 -1.91
CA TRP A 102 20.96 8.87 -1.35
C TRP A 102 22.21 9.68 -1.65
N GLY A 103 23.39 9.06 -1.71
CA GLY A 103 24.63 9.75 -2.07
C GLY A 103 24.57 10.37 -3.46
N ALA A 104 24.15 9.59 -4.47
CA ALA A 104 23.98 10.07 -5.84
C ALA A 104 22.92 11.17 -5.96
N LEU A 105 21.82 11.04 -5.22
CA LEU A 105 20.75 12.02 -5.20
C LEU A 105 21.17 13.35 -4.56
N ARG A 106 21.92 13.31 -3.45
CA ARG A 106 22.42 14.53 -2.78
C ARG A 106 23.41 15.29 -3.66
N ALA A 107 24.38 14.59 -4.27
CA ALA A 107 25.31 15.21 -5.21
C ALA A 107 24.59 15.86 -6.40
N SER A 108 23.53 15.22 -6.91
CA SER A 108 22.69 15.80 -7.96
C SER A 108 21.90 17.00 -7.47
N ALA A 109 21.37 16.96 -6.24
CA ALA A 109 20.57 18.02 -5.66
C ALA A 109 21.39 19.27 -5.32
N GLU A 110 22.66 19.14 -4.91
CA GLU A 110 23.56 20.29 -4.69
C GLU A 110 23.72 21.15 -5.96
N GLN A 111 23.71 20.52 -7.14
CA GLN A 111 23.72 21.23 -8.43
C GLN A 111 22.40 21.94 -8.75
N ALA A 112 21.31 21.59 -8.05
CA ALA A 112 19.95 22.11 -8.29
C ALA A 112 19.38 22.91 -7.11
N ALA A 113 20.07 22.98 -5.97
CA ALA A 113 19.51 23.49 -4.73
C ALA A 113 19.60 25.02 -4.63
N ALA A 114 18.44 25.66 -4.46
CA ALA A 114 18.34 26.87 -3.66
C ALA A 114 18.45 26.48 -2.16
N ALA A 115 19.04 27.35 -1.33
CA ALA A 115 19.21 27.12 0.11
C ALA A 115 17.87 26.71 0.77
N GLY A 116 17.77 25.48 1.29
CA GLY A 116 16.52 24.94 1.82
C GLY A 116 16.64 23.52 2.39
N VAL A 117 15.60 23.07 3.11
CA VAL A 117 15.55 21.72 3.69
C VAL A 117 15.33 20.69 2.59
N ILE A 118 16.16 19.65 2.61
CA ILE A 118 16.05 18.48 1.74
C ILE A 118 15.33 17.36 2.48
N LYS A 119 14.34 16.73 1.83
CA LYS A 119 13.63 15.55 2.35
C LYS A 119 13.88 14.33 1.48
N GLU A 120 14.14 13.19 2.09
CA GLU A 120 14.21 11.91 1.38
C GLU A 120 12.87 11.18 1.43
N ALA A 121 12.51 10.55 0.32
CA ALA A 121 11.29 9.78 0.15
C ALA A 121 11.53 8.52 -0.69
N VAL A 122 10.99 7.40 -0.25
CA VAL A 122 10.92 6.17 -1.04
C VAL A 122 9.51 6.05 -1.57
N LEU A 123 9.35 5.98 -2.89
CA LEU A 123 8.05 5.85 -3.54
C LEU A 123 7.95 4.50 -4.23
N GLY A 124 6.76 3.92 -4.23
CA GLY A 124 6.42 2.90 -5.21
C GLY A 124 6.32 3.48 -6.62
N SER A 125 6.12 2.62 -7.61
CA SER A 125 5.83 3.03 -8.99
C SER A 125 4.43 2.57 -9.42
N GLY A 126 3.76 3.45 -10.15
CA GLY A 126 2.57 3.10 -10.89
C GLY A 126 2.89 2.41 -12.21
N PRO A 127 1.88 1.84 -12.86
CA PRO A 127 2.06 1.20 -14.15
C PRO A 127 2.46 2.24 -15.21
N HIS A 128 3.51 1.93 -15.96
CA HIS A 128 4.03 2.77 -17.05
C HIS A 128 3.60 2.32 -18.44
N ARG A 129 2.92 1.17 -18.54
CA ARG A 129 2.49 0.62 -19.83
C ARG A 129 1.09 1.08 -20.18
N GLU A 130 1.00 1.95 -21.18
CA GLU A 130 -0.28 2.32 -21.77
C GLU A 130 -0.82 1.21 -22.68
N ILE A 131 -2.09 0.87 -22.49
CA ILE A 131 -2.83 -0.07 -23.34
C ILE A 131 -4.09 0.58 -23.91
N LYS A 132 -4.52 0.12 -25.08
CA LYS A 132 -5.81 0.55 -25.65
C LYS A 132 -6.93 0.14 -24.70
N LEU A 133 -7.82 1.08 -24.37
CA LEU A 133 -8.95 0.79 -23.50
C LEU A 133 -9.95 -0.13 -24.22
N SER A 134 -10.06 -1.38 -23.75
CA SER A 134 -10.85 -2.43 -24.40
C SER A 134 -12.36 -2.18 -24.31
N ARG A 135 -13.12 -2.70 -25.28
CA ARG A 135 -14.59 -2.57 -25.31
C ARG A 135 -15.24 -3.21 -24.07
N LEU A 136 -14.77 -4.38 -23.65
CA LEU A 136 -15.26 -5.07 -22.46
C LEU A 136 -15.04 -4.25 -21.19
N ARG A 137 -13.87 -3.61 -21.06
CA ARG A 137 -13.55 -2.75 -19.91
C ARG A 137 -14.45 -1.51 -19.86
N ARG A 138 -14.69 -0.85 -21.01
CA ARG A 138 -15.66 0.25 -21.10
C ARG A 138 -17.08 -0.18 -20.74
N LYS A 139 -17.49 -1.38 -21.17
CA LYS A 139 -18.81 -1.96 -20.84
C LYS A 139 -18.96 -2.14 -19.32
N ARG A 140 -18.00 -2.81 -18.67
CA ARG A 140 -18.00 -3.05 -17.21
C ARG A 140 -18.06 -1.75 -16.41
N TYR A 141 -17.25 -0.76 -16.77
CA TYR A 141 -17.28 0.56 -16.14
C TYR A 141 -18.64 1.24 -16.30
N ARG A 142 -19.18 1.27 -17.53
CA ARG A 142 -20.48 1.89 -17.81
C ARG A 142 -21.62 1.24 -17.02
N GLU A 143 -21.64 -0.08 -16.92
CA GLU A 143 -22.63 -0.82 -16.15
C GLU A 143 -22.55 -0.48 -14.66
N ARG A 144 -21.34 -0.50 -14.08
CA ARG A 144 -21.15 -0.15 -12.68
C ARG A 144 -21.49 1.31 -12.38
N LEU A 145 -21.04 2.23 -13.24
CA LEU A 145 -21.34 3.65 -13.07
C LEU A 145 -22.84 3.93 -13.18
N ARG A 146 -23.56 3.28 -14.11
CA ARG A 146 -25.03 3.37 -14.18
C ARG A 146 -25.70 2.93 -12.89
N ALA A 147 -25.26 1.81 -12.29
CA ALA A 147 -25.79 1.35 -11.02
C ALA A 147 -25.53 2.36 -9.89
N THR A 148 -24.31 2.91 -9.81
CA THR A 148 -23.95 3.96 -8.82
C THR A 148 -24.78 5.22 -9.01
N ILE A 149 -24.98 5.67 -10.26
CA ILE A 149 -25.81 6.84 -10.58
C ILE A 149 -27.27 6.58 -10.20
N ALA A 150 -27.84 5.43 -10.56
CA ALA A 150 -29.21 5.09 -10.20
C ALA A 150 -29.41 5.11 -8.66
N ALA A 151 -28.48 4.55 -7.90
CA ALA A 151 -28.49 4.61 -6.45
C ALA A 151 -28.37 6.04 -5.90
N ALA A 152 -27.58 6.90 -6.55
CA ALA A 152 -27.42 8.30 -6.15
C ALA A 152 -28.69 9.14 -6.33
N PHE A 153 -29.42 8.94 -7.43
CA PHE A 153 -30.72 9.57 -7.68
C PHE A 153 -31.82 9.02 -6.74
N ALA A 154 -31.74 7.74 -6.35
CA ALA A 154 -32.71 7.13 -5.43
C ALA A 154 -32.51 7.54 -3.95
N ALA A 155 -31.33 8.04 -3.58
CA ALA A 155 -30.95 8.34 -2.19
C ALA A 155 -31.59 9.62 -1.59
N GLY A 156 -32.61 10.21 -2.23
CA GLY A 156 -33.34 11.37 -1.71
C GLY A 156 -32.61 12.71 -1.90
N PRO A 157 -33.04 13.77 -1.19
CA PRO A 157 -32.61 15.17 -1.41
C PRO A 157 -31.08 15.29 -1.43
N LEU A 158 -30.53 16.04 -2.38
CA LEU A 158 -29.09 16.23 -2.50
C LEU A 158 -28.53 16.83 -1.20
N PRO A 159 -27.34 16.38 -0.75
CA PRO A 159 -26.69 17.07 0.35
C PRO A 159 -26.48 18.53 -0.05
N PRO A 160 -26.59 19.48 0.89
CA PRO A 160 -26.25 20.87 0.61
C PRO A 160 -24.86 20.91 -0.02
N SER A 161 -24.67 21.76 -1.04
CA SER A 161 -23.36 21.94 -1.66
C SER A 161 -22.40 22.31 -0.54
N GLN A 162 -21.50 21.40 -0.20
CA GLN A 162 -20.33 21.79 0.54
C GLN A 162 -19.58 22.68 -0.45
N ASP A 163 -19.64 24.00 -0.24
CA ASP A 163 -18.52 24.85 -0.62
C ASP A 163 -17.32 24.19 0.03
N GLU A 164 -16.61 23.37 -0.75
CA GLU A 164 -15.28 22.91 -0.39
C GLU A 164 -14.47 24.20 -0.36
N GLY A 165 -14.51 24.86 0.81
CA GLY A 165 -13.84 26.13 1.06
C GLY A 165 -12.46 25.99 0.47
N GLU A 166 -12.19 26.85 -0.53
CA GLU A 166 -11.05 26.79 -1.42
C GLU A 166 -9.85 26.29 -0.64
N ALA A 167 -9.52 25.01 -0.81
CA ALA A 167 -8.47 24.39 -0.01
C ALA A 167 -7.24 25.24 -0.25
N ALA A 168 -6.82 25.99 0.78
CA ALA A 168 -5.81 27.03 0.66
C ALA A 168 -4.69 26.46 -0.20
N PRO A 169 -4.35 27.09 -1.34
CA PRO A 169 -3.46 26.49 -2.32
C PRO A 169 -2.23 26.03 -1.57
N TYR A 170 -1.87 24.75 -1.70
CA TYR A 170 -0.60 24.27 -1.22
C TYR A 170 0.45 25.26 -1.72
N ARG A 171 1.08 26.01 -0.79
CA ARG A 171 2.10 26.99 -1.16
C ARG A 171 3.25 26.34 -1.94
N SER A 172 3.41 25.02 -1.77
CA SER A 172 4.37 24.17 -2.45
C SER A 172 3.71 23.29 -3.53
N ARG A 173 4.39 23.14 -4.67
CA ARG A 173 4.04 22.21 -5.75
C ARG A 173 4.57 20.79 -5.52
N LEU A 174 5.44 20.60 -4.52
CA LEU A 174 6.09 19.32 -4.22
C LEU A 174 5.11 18.16 -3.96
N PRO A 175 3.99 18.32 -3.25
CA PRO A 175 2.97 17.26 -3.13
C PRO A 175 2.49 16.72 -4.49
N GLY A 176 2.22 17.63 -5.43
CA GLY A 176 1.81 17.28 -6.79
C GLY A 176 2.94 16.60 -7.57
N HIS A 177 4.16 17.12 -7.46
CA HIS A 177 5.34 16.51 -8.08
C HIS A 177 5.62 15.10 -7.54
N MET A 178 5.37 14.84 -6.26
CA MET A 178 5.59 13.52 -5.67
C MET A 178 4.58 12.48 -6.17
N CYS A 179 3.31 12.87 -6.29
CA CYS A 179 2.29 12.03 -6.93
C CYS A 179 2.65 11.72 -8.40
N ALA A 180 3.12 12.72 -9.14
CA ALA A 180 3.56 12.56 -10.52
C ALA A 180 4.81 11.67 -10.64
N ALA A 181 5.77 11.80 -9.73
CA ALA A 181 6.98 10.97 -9.70
C ALA A 181 6.66 9.48 -9.45
N CYS A 182 5.69 9.19 -8.56
CA CYS A 182 5.19 7.83 -8.36
C CYS A 182 4.43 7.31 -9.60
N GLY A 183 3.78 8.19 -10.37
CA GLY A 183 3.06 7.81 -11.59
C GLY A 183 1.80 6.98 -11.30
N GLY A 184 1.14 7.21 -10.16
CA GLY A 184 -0.13 6.57 -9.83
C GLY A 184 -0.03 5.17 -9.21
N GLY A 185 0.98 4.91 -8.37
CA GLY A 185 1.07 3.66 -7.59
C GLY A 185 -0.15 3.38 -6.71
N CYS A 186 -0.83 4.42 -6.20
CA CYS A 186 -2.10 4.25 -5.47
C CYS A 186 -3.31 4.01 -6.39
N CYS A 187 -3.20 4.32 -7.69
CA CYS A 187 -4.32 4.21 -8.64
C CYS A 187 -4.62 2.75 -9.06
N THR A 188 -3.72 1.80 -8.77
CA THR A 188 -3.83 0.42 -9.27
C THR A 188 -5.03 -0.35 -8.72
N SER A 189 -5.45 -0.12 -7.47
CA SER A 189 -6.68 -0.73 -6.95
C SER A 189 -7.98 -0.08 -7.41
N GLY A 190 -7.95 0.96 -8.25
CA GLY A 190 -9.16 1.64 -8.73
C GLY A 190 -9.91 0.91 -9.85
N GLY A 191 -9.21 0.03 -10.58
CA GLY A 191 -9.79 -0.84 -11.61
C GLY A 191 -10.83 -0.18 -12.53
N ASP A 192 -11.95 -0.87 -12.73
CA ASP A 192 -13.06 -0.41 -13.58
C ASP A 192 -14.13 0.38 -12.80
N HIS A 193 -13.86 0.74 -11.54
CA HIS A 193 -14.81 1.49 -10.71
C HIS A 193 -14.34 2.88 -10.34
N ALA A 194 -13.03 3.15 -10.50
CA ALA A 194 -12.40 4.43 -10.24
C ALA A 194 -12.71 5.01 -8.85
N TYR A 195 -12.96 4.13 -7.89
CA TYR A 195 -13.43 4.46 -6.54
C TYR A 195 -14.70 5.34 -6.48
N LEU A 196 -15.46 5.43 -7.58
CA LEU A 196 -16.68 6.24 -7.61
C LEU A 196 -17.75 5.60 -6.72
N THR A 197 -18.27 6.39 -5.79
CA THR A 197 -19.31 5.98 -4.85
C THR A 197 -20.59 6.79 -5.09
N VAL A 198 -21.68 6.40 -4.42
CA VAL A 198 -22.91 7.18 -4.39
C VAL A 198 -22.65 8.61 -3.91
N ALA A 199 -21.83 8.79 -2.86
CA ALA A 199 -21.47 10.10 -2.34
C ALA A 199 -20.73 10.96 -3.39
N THR A 200 -19.80 10.37 -4.14
CA THR A 200 -19.10 11.07 -5.24
C THR A 200 -20.06 11.59 -6.29
N ILE A 201 -21.01 10.75 -6.73
CA ILE A 201 -21.98 11.15 -7.75
C ILE A 201 -22.93 12.22 -7.20
N ARG A 202 -23.35 12.12 -5.93
CA ARG A 202 -24.22 13.12 -5.30
C ARG A 202 -23.54 14.47 -5.15
N ARG A 203 -22.24 14.53 -4.86
CA ARG A 203 -21.48 15.79 -4.90
C ARG A 203 -21.53 16.42 -6.29
N TYR A 204 -21.24 15.62 -7.33
CA TYR A 204 -21.30 16.10 -8.71
C TYR A 204 -22.70 16.63 -9.07
N MET A 205 -23.75 15.92 -8.69
CA MET A 205 -25.14 16.36 -8.88
C MET A 205 -25.46 17.66 -8.12
N GLY A 206 -24.91 17.85 -6.92
CA GLY A 206 -25.07 19.10 -6.17
C GLY A 206 -24.46 20.32 -6.88
N GLN A 207 -23.36 20.12 -7.62
CA GLN A 207 -22.70 21.15 -8.44
C GLN A 207 -23.36 21.33 -9.81
N HIS A 208 -24.17 20.35 -10.23
CA HIS A 208 -24.87 20.32 -11.52
C HIS A 208 -26.35 19.91 -11.31
N PRO A 209 -27.16 20.76 -10.66
CA PRO A 209 -28.50 20.38 -10.20
C PRO A 209 -29.46 20.00 -11.35
N ASP A 210 -29.26 20.55 -12.55
CA ASP A 210 -30.08 20.27 -13.72
C ASP A 210 -29.68 18.99 -14.47
N ALA A 211 -28.54 18.38 -14.10
CA ALA A 211 -28.02 17.21 -14.80
C ALA A 211 -28.87 15.96 -14.55
N ARG A 212 -29.37 15.37 -15.63
CA ARG A 212 -30.08 14.09 -15.62
C ARG A 212 -29.10 12.92 -15.54
N ALA A 213 -29.58 11.76 -15.09
CA ALA A 213 -28.75 10.57 -14.91
C ALA A 213 -27.90 10.18 -16.15
N HIS A 214 -28.44 10.33 -17.36
CA HIS A 214 -27.72 10.04 -18.59
C HIS A 214 -26.64 11.08 -18.93
N GLU A 215 -26.82 12.34 -18.52
CA GLU A 215 -25.86 13.43 -18.69
C GLU A 215 -24.69 13.27 -17.73
N VAL A 216 -24.97 12.90 -16.47
CA VAL A 216 -23.94 12.51 -15.50
C VAL A 216 -23.09 11.35 -16.05
N LEU A 217 -23.75 10.30 -16.54
CA LEU A 217 -23.06 9.17 -17.16
C LEU A 217 -22.17 9.62 -18.33
N ALA A 218 -22.71 10.44 -19.24
CA ALA A 218 -21.97 10.95 -20.39
C ALA A 218 -20.75 11.77 -19.97
N ALA A 219 -20.89 12.65 -18.98
CA ALA A 219 -19.80 13.49 -18.46
C ALA A 219 -18.61 12.64 -17.99
N TYR A 220 -18.87 11.58 -17.23
CA TYR A 220 -17.83 10.66 -16.77
C TYR A 220 -17.25 9.83 -17.93
N GLN A 221 -18.07 9.32 -18.85
CA GLN A 221 -17.60 8.51 -19.97
C GLN A 221 -16.76 9.29 -20.98
N GLN A 222 -17.07 10.56 -21.24
CA GLN A 222 -16.31 11.45 -22.13
C GLN A 222 -14.87 11.68 -21.65
N ARG A 223 -14.62 11.50 -20.34
CA ARG A 223 -13.28 11.62 -19.73
C ARG A 223 -12.47 10.35 -19.82
N LEU A 224 -12.94 9.28 -20.47
CA LEU A 224 -12.13 8.10 -20.71
C LEU A 224 -11.14 8.33 -21.86
N ALA A 225 -9.85 8.19 -21.57
CA ALA A 225 -8.83 8.23 -22.62
C ALA A 225 -8.92 7.01 -23.56
N ALA A 226 -8.46 7.18 -24.80
CA ALA A 226 -8.36 6.09 -25.77
C ALA A 226 -7.39 4.98 -25.30
N ARG A 227 -6.34 5.39 -24.57
CA ARG A 227 -5.34 4.55 -23.92
C ARG A 227 -5.31 4.82 -22.43
N THR A 228 -5.16 3.77 -21.64
CA THR A 228 -5.11 3.87 -20.18
C THR A 228 -3.95 3.03 -19.65
N GLN A 229 -3.46 3.34 -18.45
CA GLN A 229 -2.39 2.58 -17.83
C GLN A 229 -2.86 1.16 -17.49
N ALA A 230 -2.09 0.17 -17.92
CA ALA A 230 -2.40 -1.25 -17.72
C ALA A 230 -2.43 -1.59 -16.23
N GLY A 231 -3.45 -2.35 -15.81
CA GLY A 231 -3.60 -2.72 -14.40
C GLY A 231 -3.92 -1.56 -13.46
N SER A 232 -4.29 -0.37 -13.98
CA SER A 232 -4.65 0.79 -13.16
C SER A 232 -6.14 1.14 -13.20
N CYS A 233 -6.54 2.18 -12.47
CA CYS A 233 -7.83 2.84 -12.59
C CYS A 233 -8.15 3.19 -14.06
N ILE A 234 -9.42 3.05 -14.46
CA ILE A 234 -9.87 3.30 -15.84
C ILE A 234 -9.71 4.76 -16.30
N HIS A 235 -9.64 5.71 -15.37
CA HIS A 235 -9.35 7.12 -15.66
C HIS A 235 -7.85 7.46 -15.62
N HIS A 236 -6.96 6.47 -15.45
CA HIS A 236 -5.53 6.72 -15.46
C HIS A 236 -4.99 6.75 -16.90
N GLY A 237 -4.80 7.95 -17.44
CA GLY A 237 -4.21 8.18 -18.76
C GLY A 237 -2.71 8.46 -18.71
N ALA A 238 -2.13 8.83 -19.86
CA ALA A 238 -0.70 9.13 -20.01
C ALA A 238 -0.19 10.23 -19.06
N LYS A 239 -1.01 11.29 -18.87
CA LYS A 239 -0.69 12.47 -18.06
C LYS A 239 -1.28 12.40 -16.63
N GLY A 240 -1.67 11.22 -16.18
CA GLY A 240 -2.34 11.01 -14.89
C GLY A 240 -3.86 10.86 -15.01
N CYS A 241 -4.58 11.24 -13.95
CA CYS A 241 -6.03 11.06 -13.89
C CYS A 241 -6.75 12.00 -14.88
N THR A 242 -7.59 11.43 -15.73
CA THR A 242 -8.38 12.16 -16.73
C THR A 242 -9.65 12.79 -16.16
N LEU A 243 -10.00 12.46 -14.90
CA LEU A 243 -11.05 13.18 -14.18
C LEU A 243 -10.50 14.49 -13.60
N PRO A 244 -11.22 15.61 -13.75
CA PRO A 244 -10.96 16.81 -12.96
C PRO A 244 -11.24 16.55 -11.47
N ARG A 245 -10.70 17.39 -10.58
CA ARG A 245 -10.64 17.12 -9.13
C ARG A 245 -12.03 17.04 -8.48
N ASP A 246 -12.93 17.90 -8.89
CA ASP A 246 -14.36 17.91 -8.55
C ASP A 246 -15.08 16.58 -8.84
N MET A 247 -14.70 15.89 -9.91
CA MET A 247 -15.29 14.61 -10.33
C MET A 247 -14.64 13.37 -9.73
N ARG A 248 -13.46 13.52 -9.11
CA ARG A 248 -12.75 12.42 -8.46
C ARG A 248 -13.49 12.00 -7.20
N SER A 249 -13.28 10.73 -6.80
CA SER A 249 -13.76 10.25 -5.51
C SER A 249 -12.99 10.89 -4.36
N ASP A 250 -13.56 10.82 -3.16
CA ASP A 250 -12.92 11.34 -1.94
C ASP A 250 -11.61 10.61 -1.65
N ILE A 251 -11.56 9.30 -1.93
CA ILE A 251 -10.32 8.52 -1.85
C ILE A 251 -9.26 9.13 -2.77
N CYS A 252 -9.60 9.43 -4.03
CA CYS A 252 -8.64 10.03 -4.96
C CYS A 252 -8.20 11.44 -4.56
N ASN A 253 -9.06 12.21 -3.89
CA ASN A 253 -8.77 13.60 -3.51
C ASN A 253 -8.02 13.72 -2.18
N ASN A 254 -8.24 12.78 -1.26
CA ASN A 254 -7.78 12.87 0.13
C ASN A 254 -6.74 11.81 0.50
N TYR A 255 -6.50 10.81 -0.36
CA TYR A 255 -5.49 9.79 -0.06
C TYR A 255 -4.08 10.39 -0.16
N ALA A 256 -3.34 10.28 0.95
CA ALA A 256 -1.91 10.56 1.01
C ALA A 256 -1.16 9.31 1.48
N CYS A 257 -0.23 8.82 0.65
CA CYS A 257 0.68 7.74 1.04
C CYS A 257 1.62 8.20 2.17
N ASP A 258 2.29 7.26 2.85
CA ASP A 258 3.19 7.58 3.96
C ASP A 258 4.24 8.64 3.61
N PRO A 259 4.93 8.57 2.46
CA PRO A 259 5.85 9.63 2.03
C PRO A 259 5.16 10.98 1.83
N LEU A 260 3.95 11.00 1.26
CA LEU A 260 3.18 12.24 1.04
C LEU A 260 2.76 12.89 2.35
N ARG A 261 2.23 12.11 3.29
CA ARG A 261 1.89 12.62 4.62
C ARG A 261 3.11 13.19 5.33
N ALA A 262 4.26 12.53 5.23
CA ALA A 262 5.50 13.02 5.81
C ALA A 262 5.94 14.36 5.19
N LEU A 263 5.83 14.50 3.87
CA LEU A 263 6.12 15.77 3.18
C LEU A 263 5.13 16.88 3.56
N GLU A 264 3.82 16.60 3.53
CA GLU A 264 2.79 17.58 3.88
C GLU A 264 2.94 18.08 5.32
N THR A 265 3.28 17.19 6.26
CA THR A 265 3.61 17.58 7.64
C THR A 265 4.85 18.48 7.69
N ALA A 266 5.92 18.12 6.96
CA ALA A 266 7.14 18.94 6.92
C ALA A 266 6.90 20.32 6.29
N GLN A 267 6.01 20.42 5.31
CA GLN A 267 5.62 21.69 4.66
C GLN A 267 4.87 22.66 5.58
N ARG A 268 4.32 22.17 6.70
CA ARG A 268 3.65 23.02 7.70
C ARG A 268 4.60 23.53 8.79
N SER A 269 5.89 23.17 8.74
CA SER A 269 6.90 23.66 9.68
C SER A 269 7.41 25.06 9.30
N ASP A 270 8.07 25.73 10.24
CA ASP A 270 8.63 27.08 10.02
C ASP A 270 9.73 27.11 8.94
N THR A 271 10.35 25.97 8.66
CA THR A 271 11.36 25.83 7.59
C THR A 271 10.84 24.86 6.53
N PRO A 272 10.18 25.35 5.47
CA PRO A 272 9.57 24.48 4.48
C PRO A 272 10.61 23.69 3.67
N VAL A 273 10.17 22.54 3.19
CA VAL A 273 10.96 21.69 2.29
C VAL A 273 10.93 22.30 0.90
N HIS A 274 12.09 22.47 0.26
CA HIS A 274 12.18 22.97 -1.11
C HIS A 274 12.62 21.92 -2.11
N THR A 275 13.23 20.84 -1.62
CA THR A 275 13.77 19.75 -2.42
C THR A 275 13.41 18.40 -1.82
N VAL A 276 12.91 17.49 -2.65
CA VAL A 276 12.67 16.09 -2.27
C VAL A 276 13.52 15.16 -3.13
N LEU A 277 14.31 14.31 -2.48
CA LEU A 277 15.07 13.23 -3.10
C LEU A 277 14.22 11.98 -3.09
N VAL A 278 14.01 11.39 -4.26
CA VAL A 278 13.11 10.26 -4.45
C VAL A 278 13.90 9.05 -4.95
N VAL A 279 13.83 7.96 -4.20
CA VAL A 279 14.09 6.62 -4.71
C VAL A 279 12.76 5.99 -5.07
N ARG A 280 12.58 5.65 -6.34
CA ARG A 280 11.38 4.98 -6.82
C ARG A 280 11.64 3.49 -6.98
N ARG A 281 10.81 2.66 -6.36
CA ARG A 281 10.88 1.20 -6.40
C ARG A 281 9.76 0.60 -7.26
N LYS A 282 9.97 -0.63 -7.74
CA LYS A 282 9.16 -1.29 -8.76
C LYS A 282 7.72 -1.60 -8.34
N LEU A 283 7.48 -1.89 -7.07
CA LEU A 283 6.15 -2.25 -6.60
C LEU A 283 5.30 -1.01 -6.36
N ASP A 284 4.00 -1.19 -6.54
CA ASP A 284 3.02 -0.18 -6.21
C ASP A 284 2.73 -0.14 -4.70
N GLN A 285 1.88 0.81 -4.29
CA GLN A 285 1.53 1.05 -2.89
C GLN A 285 0.84 -0.16 -2.21
N TRP A 286 0.26 -1.08 -2.98
CA TRP A 286 -0.51 -2.22 -2.47
C TRP A 286 0.32 -3.50 -2.44
N ALA A 287 1.32 -3.61 -3.33
CA ALA A 287 2.22 -4.73 -3.43
C ALA A 287 3.51 -4.55 -2.61
N GLU A 288 3.86 -3.33 -2.19
CA GLU A 288 5.14 -3.04 -1.51
C GLU A 288 5.41 -3.92 -0.27
N ARG A 289 4.37 -4.45 0.39
CA ARG A 289 4.50 -5.31 1.59
C ARG A 289 4.65 -6.80 1.27
N ARG A 290 4.67 -7.20 -0.01
CA ARG A 290 4.79 -8.58 -0.46
C ARG A 290 6.27 -8.98 -0.53
N PRO A 291 6.80 -9.79 0.41
CA PRO A 291 8.21 -10.13 0.42
C PRO A 291 8.62 -11.09 -0.69
N ASP A 292 7.65 -11.69 -1.37
CA ASP A 292 7.81 -12.62 -2.49
C ASP A 292 7.97 -11.93 -3.85
N LEU A 293 7.78 -10.62 -3.92
CA LEU A 293 7.86 -9.85 -5.15
C LEU A 293 9.14 -9.04 -5.21
N ASP A 294 9.73 -8.97 -6.41
CA ASP A 294 10.85 -8.10 -6.72
C ASP A 294 10.43 -6.62 -6.61
N ASN A 295 11.17 -5.87 -5.80
CA ASN A 295 10.96 -4.44 -5.58
C ASN A 295 12.25 -3.65 -5.80
N GLY A 296 13.02 -3.97 -6.84
CA GLY A 296 14.19 -3.21 -7.23
C GLY A 296 13.93 -1.70 -7.41
N ILE A 297 15.00 -0.91 -7.36
CA ILE A 297 14.96 0.52 -7.66
C ILE A 297 14.82 0.69 -9.18
N VAL A 298 13.83 1.48 -9.61
CA VAL A 298 13.51 1.70 -11.04
C VAL A 298 13.77 3.12 -11.50
N ALA A 299 13.91 4.07 -10.58
CA ALA A 299 14.31 5.44 -10.90
C ALA A 299 14.78 6.18 -9.66
N LEU A 300 15.62 7.18 -9.89
CA LEU A 300 16.00 8.20 -8.91
C LEU A 300 15.47 9.54 -9.42
N ALA A 301 14.96 10.41 -8.55
CA ALA A 301 14.48 11.72 -8.95
C ALA A 301 14.74 12.80 -7.90
N VAL A 302 14.93 14.02 -8.37
CA VAL A 302 14.98 15.23 -7.55
C VAL A 302 13.76 16.07 -7.91
N LEU A 303 12.96 16.40 -6.90
CA LEU A 303 11.75 17.19 -7.03
C LEU A 303 12.02 18.55 -6.40
N THR A 304 11.72 19.61 -7.12
CA THR A 304 11.80 21.00 -6.66
C THR A 304 10.46 21.68 -6.89
N GLU A 305 10.32 22.93 -6.46
CA GLU A 305 9.14 23.75 -6.78
C GLU A 305 8.97 23.99 -8.30
N THR A 306 10.07 23.92 -9.05
CA THR A 306 10.08 24.18 -10.49
C THR A 306 9.81 22.94 -11.35
N GLY A 307 10.00 21.73 -10.81
CA GLY A 307 9.69 20.51 -11.56
C GLY A 307 10.27 19.22 -10.98
N ILE A 308 10.32 18.20 -11.83
CA ILE A 308 10.84 16.87 -11.53
C ILE A 308 12.01 16.59 -12.47
N ARG A 309 13.19 16.32 -11.93
CA ARG A 309 14.34 15.84 -12.69
C ARG A 309 14.58 14.37 -12.35
N THR A 310 14.43 13.50 -13.35
CA THR A 310 14.78 12.08 -13.20
C THR A 310 16.28 11.91 -13.47
N ILE A 311 16.97 11.22 -12.57
CA ILE A 311 18.35 10.78 -12.76
C ILE A 311 18.27 9.37 -13.32
N SER A 312 19.06 9.10 -14.36
CA SER A 312 19.00 7.87 -15.15
C SER A 312 18.80 6.63 -14.26
N PRO A 313 17.97 5.67 -14.69
CA PRO A 313 17.90 4.40 -14.00
C PRO A 313 19.32 3.83 -13.93
N ILE A 314 19.70 3.29 -12.78
CA ILE A 314 20.78 2.33 -12.73
C ILE A 314 20.37 1.27 -13.76
N ALA A 315 21.10 1.18 -14.87
CA ALA A 315 20.79 0.24 -15.93
C ALA A 315 20.62 -1.14 -15.30
N GLU A 316 19.55 -1.85 -15.68
CA GLU A 316 19.42 -3.28 -15.37
C GLU A 316 20.72 -3.97 -15.86
N GLN A 317 21.57 -4.37 -14.92
CA GLN A 317 22.66 -5.33 -15.14
C GLN A 317 22.11 -6.72 -14.89
#